data_AF-A0A1Q3HY93-F1
#
_entry.id   AF-A0A1Q3HY93-F1
#
_cell.length_a   1.000
_cell.length_b   1.000
_cell.length_c   1.000
_cell.angle_alpha   90.00
_cell.angle_beta   90.00
_cell.angle_gamma   90.00
#
_symmetry.space_group_name_H-M   'P 1'
#
loop_
_entity.id
_entity.type
_entity.pdbx_description
1 polymer ?
#
loop_
_entity_poly.entity_id
_entity_poly.type
_entity_poly.pdbx_seq_one_letter_code
_entity_poly.pdbx_strand_id
1 'polypeptide(L)'
;MSLSTLCLRCGLCCDGTLFTHVPLRPTEAGPLKALGLPVKEREDGTPILPQRCAALEGRTCTAYAQRPEGCRRYHCHLFSALSEGEVSLQEALSVVDGAHALLAAAGGEKGPELEDYLDKHFRGRHRRYTAQ
;
A
#
# COMPACT_ATOMS: atom_id res chain seq x y z
N MET A 1 15.41 -7.15 -7.86
CA MET A 1 15.54 -6.04 -6.88
C MET A 1 14.60 -4.85 -7.15
N SER A 2 13.91 -4.76 -8.30
CA SER A 2 13.01 -3.63 -8.63
C SER A 2 11.72 -3.56 -7.78
N LEU A 3 11.12 -4.70 -7.46
CA LEU A 3 9.83 -4.77 -6.77
C LEU A 3 9.87 -4.18 -5.35
N SER A 4 10.91 -4.51 -4.58
CA SER A 4 11.08 -3.92 -3.24
C SER A 4 11.36 -2.43 -3.30
N THR A 5 12.16 -1.99 -4.28
CA THR A 5 12.41 -0.56 -4.51
C THR A 5 11.13 0.22 -4.76
N LEU A 6 10.21 -0.31 -5.58
CA LEU A 6 8.91 0.32 -5.81
C LEU A 6 8.16 0.53 -4.49
N CYS A 7 8.00 -0.53 -3.68
CA CYS A 7 7.28 -0.41 -2.40
C CYS A 7 7.95 0.58 -1.43
N LEU A 8 9.28 0.53 -1.31
CA LEU A 8 10.08 1.38 -0.41
C LEU A 8 10.07 2.87 -0.81
N ARG A 9 9.68 3.17 -2.06
CA ARG A 9 9.53 4.53 -2.59
C ARG A 9 8.07 4.99 -2.69
N CYS A 10 7.12 4.07 -2.53
CA CYS A 10 5.69 4.31 -2.73
C CYS A 10 4.95 4.70 -1.46
N GLY A 11 4.95 3.85 -0.43
CA GLY A 11 4.31 4.15 0.86
C GLY A 11 2.76 4.14 0.90
N LEU A 12 2.05 4.08 -0.23
CA LEU A 12 0.57 4.23 -0.27
C LEU A 12 -0.23 3.11 0.41
N CYS A 13 0.37 1.92 0.57
CA CYS A 13 -0.20 0.86 1.39
C CYS A 13 -0.02 1.16 2.89
N CYS A 14 1.08 1.83 3.24
CA CYS A 14 1.49 2.09 4.61
C CYS A 14 0.89 3.39 5.18
N ASP A 15 0.50 4.34 4.33
CA ASP A 15 -0.06 5.62 4.76
C ASP A 15 -1.58 5.60 4.97
N GLY A 16 -2.24 4.50 4.57
CA GLY A 16 -3.69 4.35 4.64
C GLY A 16 -4.43 4.68 3.35
N THR A 17 -3.72 5.07 2.28
CA THR A 17 -4.34 5.50 1.01
C THR A 17 -5.08 4.37 0.31
N LEU A 18 -4.51 3.17 0.29
CA LEU A 18 -5.11 2.02 -0.40
C LEU A 18 -6.05 1.19 0.48
N PHE A 19 -5.74 1.10 1.77
CA PHE A 19 -6.55 0.40 2.77
C PHE A 19 -6.18 0.89 4.18
N THR A 20 -7.07 0.71 5.14
CA THR A 20 -6.92 1.28 6.50
C THR A 20 -6.32 0.32 7.52
N HIS A 21 -6.18 -0.96 7.18
CA HIS A 21 -5.61 -1.96 8.09
C HIS A 21 -5.12 -3.19 7.33
N VAL A 22 -4.22 -3.94 7.98
CA VAL A 22 -3.70 -5.22 7.50
C VAL A 22 -4.12 -6.30 8.49
N PRO A 23 -4.84 -7.36 8.07
CA PRO A 23 -5.14 -8.49 8.95
C PRO A 23 -3.85 -9.23 9.31
N LEU A 24 -3.73 -9.62 10.56
CA LEU A 24 -2.59 -10.35 11.10
C LEU A 24 -3.01 -11.76 11.50
N ARG A 25 -2.08 -12.71 11.40
CA ARG A 25 -2.21 -13.97 12.13
C ARG A 25 -1.94 -13.71 13.62
N PRO A 26 -2.55 -14.47 14.54
CA PRO A 26 -2.26 -14.35 15.97
C PRO A 26 -0.76 -14.42 16.33
N THR A 27 0.00 -15.25 15.59
CA THR A 27 1.44 -15.42 15.78
C THR A 27 2.28 -14.22 15.36
N GLU A 28 1.74 -13.29 14.56
CA GLU A 28 2.45 -12.10 14.09
C GLU A 28 2.35 -10.92 15.07
N ALA A 29 1.36 -10.94 15.97
CA ALA A 29 1.11 -9.82 16.87
C ALA A 29 2.29 -9.54 17.83
N GLY A 30 2.88 -10.57 18.42
CA GLY A 30 4.01 -10.45 19.35
C GLY A 30 5.25 -9.80 18.70
N PRO A 31 5.77 -10.37 17.58
CA PRO A 31 6.89 -9.78 16.85
C PRO A 31 6.67 -8.33 16.41
N LEU A 32 5.47 -7.98 15.96
CA LEU A 32 5.17 -6.60 15.55
C LEU A 32 5.15 -5.64 16.75
N LYS A 33 4.57 -6.04 17.88
CA LYS A 33 4.61 -5.25 19.13
C LYS A 33 6.05 -5.02 19.60
N ALA A 34 6.91 -6.03 19.48
CA ALA A 34 8.34 -5.91 19.83
C ALA A 34 9.10 -4.92 18.93
N LEU A 35 8.62 -4.68 17.70
CA LEU A 35 9.12 -3.65 16.78
C LEU A 35 8.50 -2.26 17.04
N GLY A 36 7.67 -2.11 18.08
CA GLY A 36 6.96 -0.86 18.38
C GLY A 36 5.76 -0.59 17.48
N LEU A 37 5.30 -1.59 16.70
CA LEU A 37 4.15 -1.43 15.82
C LEU A 37 2.85 -1.72 16.58
N PRO A 38 1.84 -0.83 16.51
CA PRO A 38 0.59 -1.04 17.20
C PRO A 38 -0.17 -2.21 16.57
N VAL A 39 -0.74 -3.06 17.43
CA VAL A 39 -1.68 -4.12 17.02
C VAL A 39 -2.99 -3.86 17.71
N LYS A 40 -4.07 -3.76 16.94
CA LYS A 40 -5.45 -3.64 17.43
C LYS A 40 -6.19 -4.94 17.17
N GLU A 41 -7.36 -5.08 17.77
CA GLU A 41 -8.26 -6.21 17.55
C GLU A 41 -9.57 -5.67 16.97
N ARG A 42 -10.16 -6.40 16.02
CA ARG A 42 -11.52 -6.13 15.53
C ARG A 42 -12.55 -6.73 16.48
N GLU A 43 -13.82 -6.39 16.29
CA GLU A 43 -14.94 -6.95 17.06
C GLU A 43 -15.02 -8.49 16.99
N ASP A 44 -14.57 -9.08 15.87
CA ASP A 44 -14.51 -10.53 15.65
C ASP A 44 -13.27 -11.22 16.25
N GLY A 45 -12.44 -10.50 17.00
CA GLY A 45 -11.21 -11.01 17.60
C GLY A 45 -10.00 -11.05 16.65
N THR A 46 -10.14 -10.62 15.40
CA THR A 46 -9.02 -10.62 14.44
C THR A 46 -8.00 -9.54 14.80
N PRO A 47 -6.71 -9.90 15.03
CA PRO A 47 -5.67 -8.90 15.22
C PRO A 47 -5.36 -8.21 13.90
N ILE A 48 -5.16 -6.90 13.94
CA ILE A 48 -4.88 -6.04 12.79
C ILE A 48 -3.71 -5.09 13.08
N LEU A 49 -2.98 -4.74 12.02
CA LEU A 49 -2.06 -3.62 12.00
C LEU A 49 -2.77 -2.42 11.36
N PRO A 50 -3.14 -1.38 12.14
CA PRO A 50 -3.81 -0.21 11.59
C PRO A 50 -2.87 0.60 10.69
N GLN A 51 -3.45 1.22 9.66
CA GLN A 51 -2.81 2.26 8.85
C GLN A 51 -3.34 3.63 9.29
N ARG A 52 -2.54 4.70 9.33
CA ARG A 52 -1.12 4.85 8.96
C ARG A 52 -0.17 4.00 9.81
N CYS A 53 0.65 3.18 9.16
CA CYS A 53 1.60 2.29 9.83
C CYS A 53 2.67 3.10 10.57
N ALA A 54 2.96 2.74 11.82
CA ALA A 54 4.02 3.37 12.62
C ALA A 54 5.43 3.15 12.05
N ALA A 55 5.63 2.13 11.21
CA ALA A 55 6.89 1.89 10.50
C ALA A 55 7.06 2.76 9.24
N LEU A 56 6.13 3.66 8.93
CA LEU A 56 6.25 4.54 7.77
C LEU A 56 7.01 5.82 8.12
N GLU A 57 8.20 5.98 7.55
CA GLU A 57 8.99 7.21 7.60
C GLU A 57 9.06 7.83 6.21
N GLY A 58 8.42 9.00 6.04
CA GLY A 58 8.17 9.57 4.71
C GLY A 58 7.35 8.61 3.84
N ARG A 59 7.98 8.03 2.81
CA ARG A 59 7.41 7.00 1.92
C ARG A 59 8.00 5.60 2.15
N THR A 60 8.91 5.45 3.09
CA THR A 60 9.73 4.25 3.26
C THR A 60 9.30 3.46 4.49
N CYS A 61 9.11 2.15 4.30
CA CYS A 61 8.81 1.23 5.39
C CYS A 61 10.10 0.83 6.10
N THR A 62 10.27 1.25 7.35
CA THR A 62 11.46 0.95 8.17
C THR A 62 11.51 -0.51 8.63
N ALA A 63 10.37 -1.20 8.64
CA ALA A 63 10.24 -2.62 8.99
C ALA A 63 10.05 -3.53 7.77
N TYR A 64 10.53 -3.13 6.57
CA TYR A 64 10.21 -3.83 5.31
C TYR A 64 10.62 -5.32 5.33
N ALA A 65 11.74 -5.65 5.98
CA ALA A 65 12.23 -7.01 6.10
C ALA A 65 11.42 -7.87 7.09
N GLN A 66 10.76 -7.24 8.07
CA GLN A 66 9.94 -7.87 9.11
C GLN A 66 8.43 -7.75 8.84
N ARG A 67 8.04 -7.34 7.62
CA ARG A 67 6.62 -7.19 7.24
C ARG A 67 5.81 -8.44 7.59
N PRO A 68 4.58 -8.27 8.14
CA PRO A 68 3.66 -9.37 8.29
C PRO A 68 3.23 -9.91 6.92
N GLU A 69 2.69 -11.12 6.92
CA GLU A 69 2.25 -11.83 5.74
C GLU A 69 1.24 -11.03 4.92
N GLY A 70 0.29 -10.33 5.57
CA GLY A 70 -0.66 -9.45 4.89
C GLY A 70 0.05 -8.37 4.05
N CYS A 71 1.09 -7.72 4.59
CA CYS A 71 1.89 -6.74 3.86
C CYS A 71 2.77 -7.36 2.76
N ARG A 72 3.12 -8.65 2.85
CA ARG A 72 3.91 -9.37 1.83
C ARG A 72 3.05 -9.86 0.68
N ARG A 73 1.86 -10.38 0.98
CA ARG A 73 0.93 -10.95 -0.01
C ARG A 73 0.22 -9.89 -0.83
N TYR A 74 0.03 -8.69 -0.28
CA TYR A 74 -0.64 -7.63 -1.00
C TYR A 74 0.26 -7.10 -2.14
N HIS A 75 -0.15 -7.36 -3.37
CA HIS A 75 0.42 -6.78 -4.58
C HIS A 75 -0.62 -5.83 -5.18
N CYS A 76 -0.33 -4.52 -5.19
CA CYS A 76 -1.16 -3.56 -5.90
C CYS A 76 -1.03 -3.77 -7.42
N HIS A 77 -1.96 -3.21 -8.19
CA HIS A 77 -1.96 -3.38 -9.65
C HIS A 77 -0.63 -2.92 -10.28
N LEU A 78 -0.07 -1.79 -9.84
CA LEU A 78 1.24 -1.32 -10.29
C LEU A 78 2.40 -2.28 -9.95
N PHE A 79 2.35 -2.93 -8.78
CA PHE A 79 3.33 -3.94 -8.41
C PHE A 79 3.25 -5.15 -9.35
N SER A 80 2.03 -5.63 -9.64
CA SER A 80 1.82 -6.74 -10.58
C SER A 80 2.32 -6.39 -11.98
N ALA A 81 1.95 -5.21 -12.51
CA ALA A 81 2.41 -4.73 -13.80
C ALA A 81 3.95 -4.68 -13.89
N LEU A 82 4.63 -4.17 -12.85
CA LEU A 82 6.10 -4.18 -12.80
C LEU A 82 6.68 -5.60 -12.69
N SER A 83 6.03 -6.48 -11.93
CA SER A 83 6.47 -7.88 -11.76
C SER A 83 6.32 -8.70 -13.04
N GLU A 84 5.33 -8.37 -13.85
CA GLU A 84 5.03 -9.01 -15.13
C GLU A 84 5.78 -8.37 -16.30
N GLY A 85 6.47 -7.24 -16.06
CA GLY A 85 7.24 -6.52 -17.06
C GLY A 85 6.40 -5.66 -18.00
N GLU A 86 5.13 -5.41 -17.67
CA GLU A 86 4.25 -4.49 -18.42
C GLU A 86 4.70 -3.03 -18.31
N VAL A 87 5.41 -2.68 -17.23
CA VAL A 87 6.02 -1.37 -17.01
C VAL A 87 7.44 -1.52 -16.47
N SER A 88 8.31 -0.57 -16.80
CA SER A 88 9.62 -0.42 -16.18
C SER A 88 9.52 0.14 -14.76
N LEU A 89 10.58 -0.01 -13.97
CA LEU A 89 10.65 0.60 -12.63
C LEU A 89 10.54 2.14 -12.72
N GLN A 90 11.11 2.76 -13.75
CA GLN A 90 11.05 4.21 -13.92
C GLN A 90 9.61 4.68 -14.18
N GLU A 91 8.89 4.01 -15.08
CA GLU A 91 7.48 4.32 -15.35
C GLU A 91 6.62 4.09 -14.10
N ALA A 92 6.87 3.02 -13.35
CA ALA A 92 6.16 2.77 -12.10
C ALA A 92 6.43 3.85 -11.04
N LEU A 93 7.66 4.35 -10.93
CA LEU A 93 7.97 5.46 -10.02
C LEU A 93 7.30 6.77 -10.45
N SER A 94 7.18 7.04 -11.75
CA SER A 94 6.41 8.19 -12.25
C SER A 94 4.93 8.10 -11.87
N VAL A 95 4.34 6.90 -11.90
CA VAL A 95 2.96 6.66 -11.44
C VAL A 95 2.82 6.91 -9.93
N VAL A 96 3.82 6.48 -9.14
CA VAL A 96 3.86 6.77 -7.70
C VAL A 96 3.91 8.28 -7.45
N ASP A 97 4.78 9.00 -8.15
CA ASP A 97 4.92 10.45 -7.97
C ASP A 97 3.64 11.21 -8.36
N GLY A 98 2.94 10.76 -9.41
CA GLY A 98 1.63 11.29 -9.79
C GLY A 98 0.58 11.12 -8.68
N ALA A 99 0.50 9.95 -8.06
CA ALA A 99 -0.41 9.72 -6.93
C ALA A 99 -0.11 10.64 -5.74
N HIS A 100 1.17 10.83 -5.41
CA HIS A 100 1.58 11.73 -4.32
C HIS A 100 1.30 13.20 -4.64
N ALA A 101 1.45 13.63 -5.89
CA ALA A 101 1.10 14.99 -6.30
C ALA A 101 -0.40 15.26 -6.15
N LEU A 102 -1.25 14.32 -6.58
CA LEU A 102 -2.70 14.42 -6.41
C LEU A 102 -3.11 14.42 -4.94
N LEU A 103 -2.49 13.57 -4.11
CA LEU A 103 -2.71 13.56 -2.65
C LEU A 103 -2.32 14.90 -2.01
N ALA A 104 -1.21 15.50 -2.42
CA ALA A 104 -0.77 16.80 -1.92
C ALA A 104 -1.74 17.93 -2.31
N ALA A 105 -2.34 17.85 -3.50
CA ALA A 105 -3.32 18.84 -3.98
C ALA A 105 -4.70 18.69 -3.32
N ALA A 106 -5.06 17.49 -2.86
CA ALA A 106 -6.39 17.13 -2.39
C ALA A 106 -6.80 17.73 -1.02
N GLY A 107 -5.87 18.31 -0.26
CA GLY A 107 -6.20 19.06 0.97
C GLY A 107 -6.89 18.28 2.10
N GLY A 108 -6.97 16.95 2.02
CA GLY A 108 -7.51 16.07 3.08
C GLY A 108 -8.65 15.14 2.63
N GLU A 109 -9.34 15.46 1.53
CA GLU A 109 -10.41 14.63 0.98
C GLU A 109 -10.07 14.14 -0.42
N LYS A 110 -10.26 12.84 -0.69
CA LYS A 110 -9.94 12.27 -2.00
C LYS A 110 -11.02 12.65 -3.01
N GLY A 111 -10.72 13.65 -3.83
CA GLY A 111 -11.55 14.03 -4.97
C GLY A 111 -11.61 12.94 -6.05
N PRO A 112 -12.55 13.07 -7.01
CA PRO A 112 -12.79 12.07 -8.05
C PRO A 112 -11.54 11.79 -8.91
N GLU A 113 -10.76 12.82 -9.23
CA GLU A 113 -9.51 12.66 -10.00
C GLU A 113 -8.50 11.73 -9.31
N LEU A 114 -8.32 11.91 -7.99
CA LEU A 114 -7.43 11.06 -7.21
C LEU A 114 -7.98 9.63 -7.11
N GLU A 115 -9.29 9.47 -6.88
CA GLU A 115 -9.90 8.14 -6.81
C GLU A 115 -9.78 7.37 -8.12
N ASP A 116 -10.04 8.01 -9.26
CA ASP A 116 -9.86 7.42 -10.60
C ASP A 116 -8.40 7.04 -10.85
N TYR A 117 -7.46 7.91 -10.46
CA TYR A 117 -6.03 7.62 -10.58
C TYR A 117 -5.62 6.39 -9.76
N LEU A 118 -6.08 6.31 -8.50
CA LEU A 118 -5.83 5.17 -7.61
C LEU A 118 -6.48 3.88 -8.14
N ASP A 119 -7.70 3.98 -8.66
CA ASP A 119 -8.44 2.87 -9.23
C ASP A 119 -7.76 2.31 -10.47
N LYS A 120 -7.25 3.17 -11.33
CA LYS A 120 -6.58 2.80 -12.56
C LYS A 120 -5.23 2.14 -12.28
N HIS A 121 -4.41 2.74 -11.44
CA HIS A 121 -3.01 2.37 -11.32
C HIS A 121 -2.70 1.44 -10.15
N PHE A 122 -3.47 1.49 -9.05
CA PHE A 122 -3.13 0.77 -7.82
C PHE A 122 -4.15 -0.31 -7.45
N ARG A 123 -5.44 -0.07 -7.67
CA ARG A 123 -6.50 -1.01 -7.29
C ARG A 123 -6.98 -1.90 -8.43
N GLY A 124 -6.66 -1.54 -9.69
CA GLY A 124 -6.99 -2.32 -10.88
C GLY A 124 -8.49 -2.36 -11.21
N ARG A 125 -9.26 -1.34 -10.81
CA ARG A 125 -10.72 -1.32 -10.95
C ARG A 125 -11.22 -0.86 -12.34
N HIS A 126 -10.39 -0.16 -13.12
CA HIS A 126 -10.74 0.26 -14.49
C HIS A 126 -10.77 -0.87 -15.53
N ARG A 127 -10.31 -2.09 -15.21
CA ARG A 127 -10.47 -3.26 -16.09
C ARG A 127 -11.92 -3.75 -16.23
N ARG A 128 -12.89 -3.16 -15.50
CA ARG A 128 -14.30 -3.58 -15.52
C ARG A 128 -15.19 -2.86 -16.56
N TYR A 129 -14.65 -1.96 -17.38
CA TYR A 129 -15.46 -1.16 -18.33
C TYR A 129 -15.01 -1.23 -19.80
N THR A 130 -14.40 -2.35 -20.21
CA THR A 130 -14.23 -2.70 -21.63
C THR A 130 -14.61 -4.16 -21.83
N ALA A 131 -15.88 -4.45 -21.58
CA ALA A 131 -16.57 -5.62 -22.08
C ALA A 131 -18.01 -5.17 -22.40
N GLN A 132 -18.16 -4.59 -23.59
CA GLN A 132 -19.36 -4.53 -24.43
C GLN A 132 -18.95 -3.93 -25.77
#